data_AF-J2RVC2-F1
#
_entry.id   AF-J2RVC2-F1
#
_cell.length_a   1.000
_cell.length_b   1.000
_cell.length_c   1.000
_cell.angle_alpha   90.00
_cell.angle_beta   90.00
_cell.angle_gamma   90.00
#
_symmetry.space_group_name_H-M   'P 1'
#
loop_
_entity.id
_entity.type
_entity.pdbx_description
1 polymer ?
#
loop_
_entity_poly.entity_id
_entity_poly.type
_entity_poly.pdbx_seq_one_letter_code
_entity_poly.pdbx_strand_id
1 'polypeptide(L)'
;MLRRLLILAAIIILSSLIGGGIYRYGCINRVVERDVLAEAKQAYLYGLIGRKRATAGDLTFVKCGPPAEIADYFYGIPVGTQWCVFCAHIKEENILASEEFRMMSQGVV
;
A
#
# COMPACT_ATOMS: atom_id res chain seq x y z
N MET A 1 45.37 -7.23 24.81
CA MET A 1 43.93 -7.49 25.08
C MET A 1 43.02 -6.33 24.71
N LEU A 2 43.36 -5.07 25.03
CA LEU A 2 42.58 -3.86 24.70
C LEU A 2 42.16 -3.73 23.23
N ARG A 3 43.05 -4.09 22.29
CA ARG A 3 42.80 -4.05 20.84
C ARG A 3 41.65 -4.97 20.39
N ARG A 4 41.46 -6.13 21.03
CA ARG A 4 40.38 -7.08 20.68
C ARG A 4 39.02 -6.61 21.20
N LEU A 5 38.99 -5.94 22.35
CA LEU A 5 37.77 -5.33 22.91
C LEU A 5 37.24 -4.20 22.03
N LEU A 6 38.13 -3.35 21.49
CA LEU A 6 37.74 -2.27 20.58
C LEU A 6 37.13 -2.78 19.27
N ILE A 7 37.65 -3.89 18.73
CA ILE A 7 37.11 -4.49 17.50
C ILE A 7 35.71 -5.06 17.74
N LEU A 8 35.49 -5.75 18.87
CA LEU A 8 34.18 -6.28 19.25
C LEU A 8 33.15 -5.17 19.45
N ALA A 9 33.52 -4.07 20.12
CA ALA A 9 32.64 -2.93 20.30
C ALA A 9 32.26 -2.27 18.95
N ALA A 10 33.23 -2.12 18.04
CA ALA A 10 32.98 -1.57 16.71
C ALA A 10 32.01 -2.44 15.89
N ILE A 11 32.12 -3.77 15.96
CA ILE A 11 31.22 -4.70 15.25
C ILE A 11 29.77 -4.60 15.78
N ILE A 12 29.57 -4.45 17.09
CA ILE A 12 28.24 -4.33 17.70
C ILE A 12 27.55 -3.02 17.28
N ILE A 13 28.32 -1.93 17.22
CA ILE A 13 27.80 -0.63 16.79
C ILE A 13 27.48 -0.66 15.28
N LEU A 14 28.36 -1.26 14.46
CA LEU A 14 28.14 -1.36 13.01
C LEU A 14 26.92 -2.22 12.66
N SER A 15 26.72 -3.34 13.36
CA SER A 15 25.57 -4.23 13.13
C SER A 15 24.24 -3.58 13.50
N SER A 16 24.22 -2.76 14.55
CA SER A 16 23.04 -1.96 14.93
C SER A 16 22.69 -0.89 13.88
N LEU A 17 23.71 -0.25 13.28
CA LEU A 17 23.53 0.73 12.20
C LEU A 17 23.05 0.09 10.90
N ILE A 18 23.56 -1.10 10.56
CA ILE A 18 23.13 -1.85 9.37
C ILE A 18 21.69 -2.38 9.56
N GLY A 19 21.36 -2.93 10.73
CA GLY A 19 20.01 -3.40 11.04
C GLY A 19 18.95 -2.28 11.02
N GLY A 20 19.26 -1.12 11.62
CA GLY A 20 18.40 0.06 11.58
C GLY A 20 18.31 0.69 10.20
N GLY A 21 19.39 0.63 9.41
CA GLY A 21 19.42 1.07 8.02
C GLY A 21 18.52 0.22 7.12
N ILE A 22 18.62 -1.11 7.19
CA ILE A 22 17.77 -2.01 6.39
C ILE A 22 16.29 -1.84 6.76
N TYR A 23 15.97 -1.64 8.04
CA TYR A 23 14.61 -1.37 8.50
C TYR A 23 14.04 -0.05 7.96
N ARG A 24 14.87 1.00 7.84
CA ARG A 24 14.46 2.27 7.23
C ARG A 24 14.41 2.20 5.69
N TYR A 25 15.41 1.64 5.03
CA TYR A 25 15.44 1.52 3.56
C TYR A 25 14.36 0.58 3.02
N GLY A 26 13.94 -0.44 3.78
CA GLY A 26 12.79 -1.28 3.43
C GLY A 26 11.43 -0.56 3.53
N CYS A 27 11.34 0.55 4.25
CA CYS A 27 10.09 1.29 4.52
C CYS A 27 9.97 2.63 3.78
N ILE A 28 10.98 3.06 3.01
CA ILE A 28 10.97 4.36 2.32
C ILE A 28 10.16 4.33 1.01
N ASN A 29 10.03 3.18 0.34
CA ASN A 29 9.30 3.04 -0.93
C ASN A 29 8.11 2.08 -0.83
N ARG A 30 7.28 2.25 0.20
CA ARG A 30 6.06 1.44 0.38
C ARG A 30 4.86 2.34 0.59
N VAL A 31 3.79 2.07 -0.15
CA VAL A 31 2.50 2.72 0.06
C VAL A 31 1.82 2.05 1.25
N VAL A 32 1.49 2.83 2.28
CA VAL A 32 0.84 2.31 3.50
C VAL A 32 -0.57 1.86 3.16
N GLU A 33 -1.07 0.80 3.79
CA GLU A 33 -2.39 0.19 3.50
C GLU A 33 -3.55 1.20 3.43
N ARG A 34 -3.55 2.23 4.28
CA ARG A 34 -4.56 3.29 4.25
C ARG A 34 -4.52 4.12 2.98
N ASP A 35 -3.33 4.41 2.47
CA ASP A 35 -3.13 5.18 1.25
C ASP A 35 -3.48 4.31 0.03
N VAL A 36 -3.11 3.03 0.05
CA VAL A 36 -3.50 2.01 -0.94
C VAL A 36 -5.02 1.94 -1.09
N LEU A 37 -5.75 1.79 0.01
CA LEU A 37 -7.21 1.67 -0.02
C LEU A 37 -7.89 2.99 -0.40
N ALA A 38 -7.32 4.14 -0.01
CA ALA A 38 -7.85 5.45 -0.40
C ALA A 38 -7.67 5.68 -1.91
N GLU A 39 -6.48 5.42 -2.44
CA GLU A 39 -6.18 5.50 -3.87
C GLU A 39 -7.05 4.55 -4.69
N ALA A 40 -7.24 3.31 -4.22
CA ALA A 40 -8.13 2.34 -4.86
C ALA A 40 -9.57 2.84 -4.95
N LYS A 41 -10.13 3.35 -3.85
CA LYS A 41 -11.50 3.89 -3.84
C LYS A 41 -11.64 5.03 -4.83
N GLN A 42 -10.66 5.93 -4.86
CA GLN A 42 -10.69 7.10 -5.73
C GLN A 42 -10.55 6.71 -7.20
N ALA A 43 -9.59 5.84 -7.55
CA ALA A 43 -9.41 5.34 -8.91
C ALA A 43 -10.64 4.60 -9.42
N TYR A 44 -11.25 3.75 -8.58
CA TYR A 44 -12.49 3.04 -8.90
C TYR A 44 -13.64 4.02 -9.16
N LEU A 45 -13.83 5.01 -8.27
CA LEU A 45 -14.87 6.02 -8.45
C LEU A 45 -14.69 6.80 -9.74
N TYR A 46 -13.46 7.22 -10.08
CA TYR A 46 -13.18 7.88 -11.35
C TYR A 46 -13.55 7.01 -12.55
N GLY A 47 -13.27 5.71 -12.49
CA GLY A 47 -13.70 4.75 -13.49
C GLY A 47 -15.22 4.69 -13.64
N LEU A 48 -15.96 4.66 -12.53
CA LEU A 48 -17.42 4.66 -12.53
C LEU A 48 -18.00 5.98 -13.07
N ILE A 49 -17.44 7.13 -12.69
CA ILE A 49 -17.85 8.45 -13.19
C ILE A 49 -17.64 8.54 -14.70
N GLY A 50 -16.47 8.12 -15.20
CA GLY A 50 -16.18 8.08 -16.63
C GLY A 50 -17.16 7.20 -17.42
N ARG A 51 -17.64 6.12 -16.79
CA ARG A 51 -18.67 5.22 -17.34
C ARG A 51 -20.11 5.67 -17.05
N LYS A 52 -20.31 6.84 -16.43
CA LYS A 52 -21.61 7.40 -16.02
C LYS A 52 -22.43 6.47 -15.10
N ARG A 53 -21.75 5.69 -14.26
CA ARG A 53 -22.35 4.76 -13.27
C ARG A 53 -22.31 5.28 -11.82
N ALA A 54 -21.66 6.41 -11.59
CA ALA A 54 -21.56 7.07 -10.29
C ALA A 54 -21.35 8.59 -10.46
N THR A 55 -21.46 9.32 -9.36
CA THR A 55 -21.19 10.76 -9.25
C THR A 55 -19.98 11.05 -8.36
N ALA A 56 -19.40 12.24 -8.45
CA ALA A 56 -18.24 12.63 -7.64
C ALA A 56 -18.48 12.56 -6.12
N GLY A 57 -19.74 12.63 -5.67
CA GLY A 57 -20.12 12.51 -4.27
C GLY A 57 -20.15 11.07 -3.74
N ASP A 58 -20.05 10.05 -4.60
CA ASP A 58 -20.32 8.67 -4.22
C ASP A 58 -19.11 7.95 -3.60
N LEU A 59 -18.03 8.66 -3.27
CA LEU A 59 -16.81 8.08 -2.69
C LEU A 59 -17.07 7.29 -1.40
N THR A 60 -18.04 7.73 -0.60
CA THR A 60 -18.41 7.08 0.67
C THR A 60 -19.16 5.76 0.47
N PHE A 61 -19.79 5.58 -0.69
CA PHE A 61 -20.50 4.37 -1.12
C PHE A 61 -19.57 3.35 -1.79
N VAL A 62 -18.30 3.71 -2.03
CA VAL A 62 -17.30 2.77 -2.54
C VAL A 62 -16.65 2.01 -1.38
N LYS A 63 -16.72 0.68 -1.45
CA LYS A 63 -16.03 -0.24 -0.55
C LYS A 63 -15.02 -1.04 -1.36
N CYS A 64 -13.79 -1.12 -0.87
CA CYS A 64 -12.71 -1.89 -1.48
C CYS A 64 -12.15 -2.87 -0.46
N GLY A 65 -11.88 -4.09 -0.90
CA GLY A 65 -11.19 -5.10 -0.12
C GLY A 65 -9.67 -4.89 -0.12
N PRO A 66 -8.92 -5.66 0.69
CA PRO A 66 -7.47 -5.70 0.61
C PRO A 66 -7.02 -6.26 -0.76
N PRO A 67 -5.79 -5.94 -1.20
CA PRO A 67 -5.23 -6.46 -2.45
C PRO A 67 -5.15 -7.99 -2.42
N ALA A 68 -5.59 -8.66 -3.48
CA ALA A 68 -5.64 -10.13 -3.51
C ALA A 68 -4.24 -10.79 -3.51
N GLU A 69 -3.24 -10.14 -4.14
CA GLU A 69 -1.90 -10.71 -4.28
C GLU A 69 -0.94 -10.34 -3.14
N ILE A 70 -1.38 -9.51 -2.20
CA ILE A 70 -0.54 -9.03 -1.10
C ILE A 70 -0.98 -9.79 0.14
N ALA A 71 -0.43 -10.99 0.30
CA ALA A 71 -0.49 -11.73 1.57
C ALA A 71 -0.20 -10.76 2.71
N ASP A 72 -1.05 -10.72 3.74
CA ASP A 72 -1.09 -10.00 5.05
C ASP A 72 0.16 -9.26 5.59
N TYR A 73 1.05 -8.78 4.73
CA TYR A 73 2.28 -8.14 5.09
C TYR A 73 1.93 -6.69 5.40
N PHE A 74 1.76 -6.48 6.71
CA PHE A 74 1.77 -5.27 7.54
C PHE A 74 2.70 -4.11 7.12
N TYR A 75 3.40 -4.22 5.99
CA TYR A 75 4.51 -3.36 5.61
C TYR A 75 4.27 -2.53 4.34
N GLY A 76 3.15 -2.71 3.62
CA GLY A 76 2.79 -1.89 2.46
C GLY A 76 3.24 -2.43 1.09
N ILE A 77 2.71 -1.86 0.01
CA ILE A 77 2.95 -2.32 -1.36
C ILE A 77 4.25 -1.70 -1.89
N PRO A 78 5.20 -2.50 -2.43
CA PRO A 78 6.39 -1.95 -3.07
C PRO A 78 6.00 -1.09 -4.28
N VAL A 79 6.61 0.08 -4.44
CA VAL A 79 6.44 0.95 -5.62
C VAL A 79 6.74 0.18 -6.92
N GLY A 80 5.98 0.44 -7.99
CA GLY A 80 6.11 -0.23 -9.29
C GLY A 80 5.50 -1.63 -9.34
N THR A 81 4.91 -2.12 -8.26
CA THR A 81 4.22 -3.41 -8.21
C THR A 81 2.80 -3.25 -8.74
N GLN A 82 2.39 -4.17 -9.61
CA GLN A 82 0.99 -4.30 -10.00
C GLN A 82 0.24 -5.13 -8.96
N TRP A 83 -0.96 -4.67 -8.60
CA TRP A 83 -1.82 -5.36 -7.65
C TRP A 83 -3.29 -5.19 -8.04
N CYS A 84 -4.09 -6.20 -7.73
CA CYS A 84 -5.52 -6.23 -7.98
C CYS A 84 -6.27 -5.90 -6.69
N VAL A 85 -7.30 -5.07 -6.83
CA VAL A 85 -8.23 -4.77 -5.76
C VAL A 85 -9.64 -4.99 -6.24
N PHE A 86 -10.46 -5.60 -5.37
CA PHE A 86 -11.88 -5.73 -5.60
C PHE A 86 -12.60 -4.54 -4.94
N CYS A 87 -13.35 -3.79 -5.74
CA CYS A 87 -14.17 -2.69 -5.25
C CYS A 87 -15.62 -2.82 -5.69
N ALA A 88 -16.52 -2.35 -4.85
CA ALA A 88 -17.95 -2.31 -5.09
C ALA A 88 -18.53 -0.93 -4.75
N HIS A 89 -19.46 -0.48 -5.58
CA HIS A 89 -20.31 0.68 -5.33
C HIS A 89 -21.62 0.20 -4.69
N ILE A 90 -21.81 0.53 -3.41
CA ILE A 90 -22.93 0.05 -2.59
C ILE A 90 -23.72 1.23 -2.05
N LYS A 91 -25.00 1.32 -2.43
CA LYS A 91 -25.90 2.38 -1.99
C LYS A 91 -27.21 1.76 -1.51
N GLU A 92 -27.66 2.16 -0.32
CA GLU A 92 -28.91 1.63 0.28
C GLU A 92 -28.92 0.09 0.29
N GLU A 93 -27.79 -0.52 0.70
CA GLU A 93 -27.57 -1.98 0.74
C GLU A 93 -27.59 -2.71 -0.62
N ASN A 94 -27.76 -1.99 -1.73
CA ASN A 94 -27.73 -2.55 -3.07
C ASN A 94 -26.33 -2.42 -3.71
N ILE A 95 -25.83 -3.50 -4.30
CA ILE A 95 -24.60 -3.49 -5.10
C ILE A 95 -24.94 -2.99 -6.50
N LEU A 96 -24.53 -1.76 -6.80
CA LEU A 96 -24.80 -1.11 -8.09
C LEU A 96 -23.75 -1.48 -9.15
N ALA A 97 -22.51 -1.68 -8.72
CA ALA A 97 -21.42 -2.15 -9.55
C ALA A 97 -20.36 -2.81 -8.67
N SER A 98 -19.67 -3.80 -9.22
CA SER A 98 -18.50 -4.41 -8.59
C SER A 98 -17.54 -4.88 -9.68
N GLU A 99 -16.25 -4.58 -9.53
CA GLU A 99 -15.24 -5.13 -10.41
C GLU A 99 -13.91 -5.30 -9.67
N GLU A 100 -13.14 -6.29 -10.10
CA GLU A 100 -11.72 -6.33 -9.83
C GLU A 100 -11.03 -5.41 -10.84
N PHE A 101 -10.16 -4.53 -10.37
CA PHE A 101 -9.33 -3.73 -11.27
C PHE A 101 -7.89 -3.70 -10.79
N ARG A 102 -6.98 -3.67 -11.77
CA ARG A 102 -5.53 -3.64 -11.57
C ARG A 102 -5.05 -2.22 -11.37
N MET A 103 -4.20 -2.04 -10.38
CA MET A 103 -3.50 -0.81 -10.07
C MET A 103 -2.01 -1.05 -10.09
N MET A 104 -1.25 0.02 -10.34
CA MET A 104 0.21 0.03 -10.20
C MET A 104 0.53 1.03 -9.12
N SER A 105 1.30 0.64 -8.10
CA SER A 105 1.76 1.58 -7.07
C SER A 105 2.68 2.62 -7.72
N GLN A 106 2.17 3.84 -7.89
CA GLN A 106 2.98 4.96 -8.34
C GLN A 106 3.68 5.52 -7.10
N GLY A 107 5.01 5.67 -7.14
CA GLY A 107 5.73 6.27 -6.04
C GLY A 107 5.25 7.71 -5.86
N VAL A 108 4.97 8.10 -4.62
CA VAL A 108 4.85 9.52 -4.27
C VAL A 108 6.26 10.10 -4.42
N VAL A 109 6.47 10.93 -5.44
CA VAL A 109 7.71 11.71 -5.64
C VAL A 109 7.76 12.85 -4.63
#